data_AF-V4U102-F1
#
_entry.id   AF-V4U102-F1
#
_cell.length_a   1.000
_cell.length_b   1.000
_cell.length_c   1.000
_cell.angle_alpha   90.00
_cell.angle_beta   90.00
_cell.angle_gamma   90.00
#
_symmetry.space_group_name_H-M   'P 1'
#
loop_
_entity.id
_entity.type
_entity.pdbx_description
1 polymer ?
#
loop_
_entity_poly.entity_id
_entity_poly.type
_entity_poly.pdbx_seq_one_letter_code
_entity_poly.pdbx_strand_id
1 'polypeptide(L)'
;MRTENLYGSKELWQIWRQFGRLDLEYGEDLYFFTRLKKKSVNGSRIDHRVGTGTWQGEDVGKVVVSRNSRKKIGFKKRFRYEKDKSPYNGCWIMHEYSLNPSLLPKNLRSSDLVLCRIKKNGEPRQPGRKIQGKRESRA
;
A
#
# COMPACT_ATOMS: atom_id res chain seq x y z
N MET A 1 -4.89 -15.68 -1.78
CA MET A 1 -5.04 -14.30 -1.23
C MET A 1 -5.16 -14.39 0.29
N ARG A 2 -4.57 -13.43 1.03
CA ARG A 2 -4.46 -13.48 2.50
C ARG A 2 -5.21 -12.30 3.15
N THR A 3 -5.47 -12.36 4.45
CA THR A 3 -6.01 -11.24 5.23
C THR A 3 -4.99 -10.84 6.29
N GLU A 4 -4.61 -9.57 6.35
CA GLU A 4 -3.65 -9.03 7.32
C GLU A 4 -3.94 -7.54 7.57
N ASN A 5 -3.63 -7.05 8.77
CA ASN A 5 -3.81 -5.63 9.09
C ASN A 5 -2.60 -4.80 8.64
N LEU A 6 -2.73 -4.13 7.49
CA LEU A 6 -1.67 -3.31 6.92
C LEU A 6 -1.63 -1.87 7.46
N TYR A 7 -2.52 -1.55 8.40
CA TYR A 7 -2.60 -0.27 9.12
C TYR A 7 -2.45 -0.47 10.65
N GLY A 8 -1.85 -1.60 11.04
CA GLY A 8 -1.68 -2.03 12.42
C GLY A 8 -0.31 -1.70 13.01
N SER A 9 -0.02 -2.27 14.18
CA SER A 9 1.24 -2.09 14.91
C SER A 9 2.41 -2.94 14.40
N LYS A 10 2.16 -3.85 13.46
CA LYS A 10 3.18 -4.76 12.92
C LYS A 10 4.02 -4.04 11.88
N GLU A 11 5.33 -4.26 11.93
CA GLU A 11 6.25 -3.63 10.99
C GLU A 11 6.15 -4.24 9.60
N LEU A 12 6.33 -3.41 8.58
CA LEU A 12 6.13 -3.85 7.20
C LEU A 12 7.13 -4.93 6.77
N TRP A 13 8.39 -4.84 7.22
CA TRP A 13 9.37 -5.90 6.98
C TRP A 13 9.05 -7.21 7.70
N GLN A 14 8.34 -7.17 8.84
CA GLN A 14 7.89 -8.38 9.53
C GLN A 14 6.76 -9.04 8.73
N ILE A 15 5.80 -8.25 8.23
CA ILE A 15 4.75 -8.72 7.31
C ILE A 15 5.41 -9.35 6.08
N TRP A 16 6.33 -8.64 5.43
CA TRP A 16 7.03 -9.14 4.25
C TRP A 16 7.82 -10.42 4.54
N ARG A 17 8.56 -10.49 5.64
CA ARG A 17 9.34 -11.69 6.01
C ARG A 17 8.43 -12.89 6.27
N GLN A 18 7.27 -12.68 6.86
CA GLN A 18 6.32 -13.74 7.17
C GLN A 18 5.66 -14.31 5.92
N PHE A 19 5.20 -13.45 5.00
CA PHE A 19 4.39 -13.90 3.86
C PHE A 19 5.17 -14.00 2.55
N GLY A 20 6.32 -13.33 2.44
CA GLY A 20 7.13 -13.24 1.23
C GLY A 20 8.24 -14.29 1.13
N ARG A 21 8.44 -15.14 2.15
CA ARG A 21 9.52 -16.14 2.18
C ARG A 21 9.08 -17.59 2.04
N LEU A 22 7.80 -17.90 2.30
CA LEU A 22 7.35 -19.29 2.39
C LEU A 22 6.72 -19.83 1.10
N ASP A 23 6.18 -18.96 0.23
CA ASP A 23 5.39 -19.39 -0.93
C ASP A 23 5.69 -18.64 -2.24
N LEU A 24 6.70 -17.75 -2.29
CA LEU A 24 6.87 -16.82 -3.41
C LEU A 24 8.21 -16.98 -4.12
N GLU A 25 8.17 -17.04 -5.45
CA GLU A 25 9.34 -16.88 -6.29
C GLU A 25 9.93 -15.47 -6.12
N TYR A 26 11.24 -15.34 -6.37
CA TYR A 26 11.92 -14.06 -6.26
C TYR A 26 11.28 -13.02 -7.18
N GLY A 27 10.65 -12.00 -6.59
CA GLY A 27 10.03 -10.90 -7.33
C GLY A 27 8.49 -10.91 -7.34
N GLU A 28 7.84 -11.87 -6.70
CA GLU A 28 6.38 -11.85 -6.58
C GLU A 28 5.88 -10.83 -5.54
N ASP A 29 4.67 -10.33 -5.80
CA ASP A 29 4.02 -9.34 -4.95
C ASP A 29 3.05 -9.99 -3.97
N LEU A 30 2.87 -9.35 -2.82
CA LEU A 30 1.93 -9.82 -1.81
C LEU A 30 0.56 -9.18 -1.99
N TYR A 31 -0.49 -9.98 -1.87
CA TYR A 31 -1.88 -9.53 -1.95
C TYR A 31 -2.62 -9.80 -0.64
N PHE A 32 -3.19 -8.74 -0.08
CA PHE A 32 -3.92 -8.78 1.19
C PHE A 32 -5.27 -8.10 1.08
N PHE A 33 -6.30 -8.72 1.64
CA PHE A 33 -7.48 -7.98 2.08
C PHE A 33 -7.21 -7.35 3.44
N THR A 34 -7.58 -6.08 3.59
CA THR A 34 -7.39 -5.35 4.83
C THR A 34 -8.51 -4.32 5.02
N ARG A 35 -8.82 -3.99 6.27
CA ARG A 35 -9.80 -2.94 6.58
C ARG A 35 -9.07 -1.63 6.83
N LEU A 36 -9.57 -0.55 6.23
CA LEU A 36 -9.03 0.78 6.47
C LEU A 36 -9.23 1.16 7.93
N LYS A 37 -8.18 1.73 8.54
CA LYS A 37 -8.24 2.23 9.91
C LYS A 37 -8.68 3.68 9.90
N LYS A 38 -9.85 4.00 10.45
CA LYS A 38 -10.31 5.40 10.59
C LYS A 38 -9.60 6.09 11.75
N LYS A 39 -9.30 7.39 11.60
CA LYS A 39 -8.73 8.21 12.69
C LYS A 39 -9.72 8.48 13.84
N SER A 40 -11.01 8.38 13.55
CA SER A 40 -12.10 8.53 14.52
C SER A 40 -13.28 7.67 14.11
N VAL A 41 -14.13 7.28 15.06
CA VAL A 41 -15.25 6.33 14.86
C VAL A 41 -16.15 6.73 13.68
N ASN A 42 -16.47 8.02 13.56
CA ASN A 42 -17.33 8.57 12.50
C ASN A 42 -16.55 9.35 11.43
N GLY A 43 -15.22 9.29 11.43
CA GLY A 43 -14.38 10.05 10.52
C GLY A 43 -14.22 9.38 9.15
N SER A 44 -14.04 10.20 8.11
CA SER A 44 -13.64 9.74 6.77
C SER A 44 -12.12 9.66 6.59
N ARG A 45 -11.34 10.28 7.49
CA ARG A 45 -9.88 10.29 7.41
C ARG A 45 -9.32 8.94 7.85
N ILE A 46 -8.50 8.34 6.99
CA ILE A 46 -7.83 7.08 7.27
C ILE A 46 -6.47 7.35 7.94
N ASP A 47 -6.12 6.51 8.91
CA ASP A 47 -4.80 6.41 9.51
C ASP A 47 -3.96 5.43 8.68
N HIS A 48 -2.93 5.97 8.03
CA HIS A 48 -2.05 5.23 7.14
C HIS A 48 -0.79 4.69 7.85
N ARG A 49 -0.73 4.76 9.18
CA ARG A 49 0.39 4.23 9.96
C ARG A 49 0.49 2.71 9.85
N VAL A 50 1.71 2.20 9.74
CA VAL A 50 2.02 0.77 9.77
C VAL A 50 3.29 0.55 10.57
N GLY A 51 3.17 -0.19 11.68
CA GLY A 51 4.23 -0.27 12.67
C GLY A 51 4.67 1.11 13.13
N THR A 52 5.95 1.41 12.96
CA THR A 52 6.53 2.73 13.26
C THR A 52 6.72 3.62 12.03
N GLY A 53 6.25 3.21 10.86
CA GLY A 53 6.25 4.01 9.62
C GLY A 53 4.85 4.40 9.16
N THR A 54 4.76 4.90 7.94
CA THR A 54 3.50 5.36 7.33
C THR A 54 3.42 5.05 5.84
N TRP A 55 2.21 4.83 5.34
CA TRP A 55 1.93 4.82 3.91
C TRP A 55 1.64 6.23 3.42
N GLN A 56 2.59 6.80 2.68
CA GLN A 56 2.47 8.13 2.09
C GLN A 56 1.86 8.04 0.69
N GLY A 57 0.77 8.78 0.45
CA GLY A 57 0.07 8.78 -0.84
C GLY A 57 0.90 9.45 -1.92
N GLU A 58 1.12 8.77 -3.05
CA GLU A 58 1.84 9.30 -4.22
C GLU A 58 0.88 9.79 -5.32
N ASP A 59 -0.42 9.47 -5.23
CA ASP A 59 -1.43 9.94 -6.17
C ASP A 59 -2.77 10.28 -5.50
N VAL A 60 -3.62 11.00 -6.23
CA VAL A 60 -5.00 11.35 -5.82
C VAL A 60 -5.98 10.17 -5.97
N GLY A 61 -5.52 9.05 -6.53
CA GLY A 61 -6.35 7.91 -6.91
C GLY A 61 -6.86 7.96 -8.35
N LYS A 62 -6.93 6.79 -8.97
CA LYS A 62 -7.39 6.58 -10.35
C LYS A 62 -8.62 5.69 -10.39
N VAL A 63 -9.54 5.98 -11.29
CA VAL A 63 -10.72 5.13 -11.52
C VAL A 63 -10.29 3.80 -12.15
N VAL A 64 -10.83 2.70 -11.63
CA VAL A 64 -10.69 1.37 -12.24
C VAL A 64 -11.98 1.04 -12.99
N VAL A 65 -11.85 0.70 -14.26
CA VAL A 65 -12.96 0.30 -15.13
C VAL A 65 -12.85 -1.17 -15.50
N SER A 66 -13.99 -1.86 -15.60
CA SER A 66 -14.04 -3.22 -16.12
C SER A 66 -13.67 -3.22 -17.60
N ARG A 67 -12.80 -4.16 -18.01
CA ARG A 67 -12.45 -4.33 -19.43
C ARG A 67 -13.68 -4.70 -20.27
N ASN A 68 -14.54 -5.56 -19.75
CA ASN A 68 -15.65 -6.13 -20.51
C ASN A 68 -16.84 -5.16 -20.58
N SER A 69 -17.27 -4.61 -19.43
CA SER A 69 -18.47 -3.76 -19.38
C SER A 69 -18.18 -2.27 -19.51
N ARG A 70 -16.91 -1.85 -19.49
CA ARG A 70 -16.46 -0.44 -19.42
C ARG A 70 -17.02 0.36 -18.24
N LYS A 71 -17.73 -0.29 -17.31
CA LYS A 71 -18.29 0.34 -16.11
C LYS A 71 -17.20 0.57 -15.06
N LYS A 72 -17.34 1.65 -14.30
CA LYS A 72 -16.52 1.94 -13.11
C LYS A 72 -16.75 0.88 -12.04
N ILE A 73 -15.68 0.16 -11.69
CA ILE A 73 -15.72 -0.90 -10.68
C ILE A 73 -15.08 -0.50 -9.35
N GLY A 74 -14.28 0.57 -9.34
CA GLY A 74 -13.60 0.99 -8.13
C GLY A 74 -12.58 2.09 -8.35
N PHE A 75 -11.64 2.18 -7.41
CA PHE A 75 -10.52 3.10 -7.45
C PHE A 75 -9.22 2.39 -7.08
N LYS A 76 -8.11 2.93 -7.57
CA LYS A 76 -6.76 2.49 -7.25
C LYS A 76 -5.97 3.67 -6.74
N LYS A 77 -5.34 3.55 -5.58
CA LYS A 77 -4.39 4.52 -5.05
C LYS A 77 -3.00 3.91 -4.93
N ARG A 78 -1.97 4.75 -5.04
CA ARG A 78 -0.58 4.35 -4.87
C ARG A 78 0.02 4.99 -3.63
N PHE A 79 0.69 4.18 -2.83
CA PHE A 79 1.40 4.62 -1.63
C PHE A 79 2.85 4.14 -1.63
N ARG A 80 3.72 4.93 -1.01
CA ARG A 80 5.10 4.58 -0.67
C ARG A 80 5.22 4.44 0.84
N TYR A 81 5.93 3.41 1.29
CA TYR A 81 6.28 3.29 2.70
C TYR A 81 7.35 4.32 3.08
N GLU A 82 7.09 5.10 4.11
CA GLU A 82 8.02 6.08 4.66
C GLU A 82 8.28 5.84 6.13
N LYS A 83 9.56 5.91 6.50
CA LYS A 83 10.03 5.88 7.88
C LYS A 83 11.38 6.59 7.95
N ASP A 84 11.39 7.74 8.61
CA ASP A 84 12.59 8.56 8.77
C ASP A 84 13.73 7.77 9.41
N LYS A 85 14.95 7.98 8.88
CA LYS A 85 16.20 7.35 9.34
C LYS A 85 16.16 5.81 9.33
N SER A 86 15.24 5.20 8.59
CA SER A 86 15.20 3.75 8.40
C SER A 86 15.92 3.33 7.12
N PRO A 87 16.72 2.25 7.14
CA PRO A 87 17.26 1.67 5.90
C PRO A 87 16.15 1.19 4.95
N TYR A 88 14.96 0.92 5.50
CA TYR A 88 13.81 0.44 4.75
C TYR A 88 12.93 1.56 4.15
N ASN A 89 13.31 2.83 4.34
CA ASN A 89 12.55 3.96 3.82
C ASN A 89 12.38 3.85 2.29
N GLY A 90 11.14 3.94 1.79
CA GLY A 90 10.82 3.85 0.37
C GLY A 90 10.99 2.47 -0.27
N CYS A 91 11.27 1.42 0.52
CA CYS A 91 11.53 0.06 0.01
C CYS A 91 10.27 -0.71 -0.39
N TRP A 92 9.08 -0.19 -0.10
CA TRP A 92 7.83 -0.82 -0.52
C TRP A 92 6.86 0.18 -1.13
N ILE A 93 6.12 -0.32 -2.12
CA ILE A 93 5.01 0.36 -2.77
C ILE A 93 3.76 -0.46 -2.51
N MET A 94 2.69 0.22 -2.10
CA MET A 94 1.36 -0.36 -2.01
C MET A 94 0.50 0.20 -3.15
N HIS A 95 -0.22 -0.71 -3.81
CA HIS A 95 -1.39 -0.37 -4.60
C HIS A 95 -2.64 -0.80 -3.83
N GLU A 96 -3.41 0.17 -3.37
CA GLU A 96 -4.69 -0.04 -2.70
C GLU A 96 -5.81 0.00 -3.74
N TYR A 97 -6.68 -1.00 -3.73
CA TYR A 97 -7.85 -1.10 -4.59
C TYR A 97 -9.11 -1.12 -3.73
N SER A 98 -9.98 -0.14 -3.95
CA SER A 98 -11.30 -0.08 -3.32
C SER A 98 -12.40 -0.35 -4.35
N LEU A 99 -13.41 -1.11 -3.94
CA LEU A 99 -14.58 -1.35 -4.78
C LEU A 99 -15.54 -0.16 -4.74
N ASN A 100 -16.24 0.08 -5.84
CA ASN A 100 -17.32 1.06 -5.87
C ASN A 100 -18.46 0.59 -4.95
N PRO A 101 -18.86 1.38 -3.92
CA PRO A 101 -19.92 0.99 -3.00
C PRO A 101 -21.27 0.67 -3.68
N SER A 102 -21.52 1.23 -4.87
CA SER A 102 -22.75 0.93 -5.62
C SER A 102 -22.81 -0.51 -6.11
N LEU A 103 -21.66 -1.19 -6.22
CA LEU A 103 -21.56 -2.60 -6.62
C LEU A 103 -21.60 -3.56 -5.43
N LEU A 104 -21.57 -3.04 -4.21
CA LEU A 104 -21.57 -3.84 -2.99
C LEU A 104 -22.98 -4.02 -2.42
N PRO A 105 -23.30 -5.22 -1.88
CA PRO A 105 -24.45 -5.43 -1.02
C PRO A 105 -24.50 -4.41 0.12
N LYS A 106 -25.70 -4.00 0.54
CA LYS A 106 -25.89 -2.90 1.53
C LYS A 106 -25.07 -3.10 2.82
N ASN A 107 -24.97 -4.34 3.31
CA ASN A 107 -24.20 -4.69 4.51
C ASN A 107 -22.67 -4.55 4.36
N LEU A 108 -22.15 -4.52 3.13
CA LEU A 108 -20.71 -4.41 2.86
C LEU A 108 -20.27 -3.02 2.41
N ARG A 109 -21.20 -2.10 2.14
CA ARG A 109 -20.88 -0.73 1.68
C ARG A 109 -20.02 0.05 2.67
N SER A 110 -20.16 -0.24 3.95
CA SER A 110 -19.40 0.40 5.05
C SER A 110 -18.31 -0.52 5.62
N SER A 111 -17.96 -1.59 4.92
CA SER A 111 -16.98 -2.57 5.42
C SER A 111 -15.55 -2.02 5.48
N ASP A 112 -15.28 -0.88 4.84
CA ASP A 112 -13.95 -0.27 4.71
C ASP A 112 -12.89 -1.28 4.19
N LEU A 113 -13.33 -2.32 3.48
CA LEU A 113 -12.50 -3.41 3.00
C LEU A 113 -11.85 -3.03 1.67
N VAL A 114 -10.53 -3.17 1.60
CA VAL A 114 -9.72 -2.92 0.40
C VAL A 114 -8.82 -4.11 0.09
N LEU A 115 -8.46 -4.25 -1.19
CA LEU A 115 -7.39 -5.15 -1.62
C LEU A 115 -6.10 -4.37 -1.77
N CYS A 116 -5.04 -4.80 -1.12
CA CYS A 116 -3.73 -4.18 -1.21
C CYS A 116 -2.75 -5.13 -1.89
N ARG A 117 -2.04 -4.64 -2.91
CA ARG A 117 -0.87 -5.28 -3.52
C ARG A 117 0.38 -4.58 -3.00
N ILE A 118 1.23 -5.30 -2.26
CA ILE A 118 2.50 -4.81 -1.74
C ILE A 118 3.62 -5.32 -2.63
N LYS A 119 4.45 -4.39 -3.12
CA LYS A 119 5.59 -4.65 -3.99
C LYS A 119 6.87 -4.14 -3.36
N LYS A 120 7.96 -4.88 -3.55
CA LYS A 120 9.32 -4.42 -3.22
C LYS A 120 9.80 -3.35 -4.21
N ASN A 121 10.37 -2.27 -3.71
CA ASN A 121 10.85 -1.11 -4.47
C ASN A 121 12.32 -0.81 -4.10
N GLY A 122 13.19 -1.73 -4.49
CA GLY A 122 14.62 -1.68 -4.18
C GLY A 122 14.97 -2.38 -2.87
N GLU A 123 16.28 -2.43 -2.61
CA GLU A 123 16.83 -3.02 -1.38
C GLU A 123 17.00 -1.96 -0.29
N PRO A 124 16.96 -2.36 1.00
CA PRO A 124 17.25 -1.48 2.10
C PRO A 124 18.61 -0.81 1.93
N ARG A 125 18.68 0.51 2.17
CA ARG A 125 19.93 1.24 2.08
C ARG A 125 20.82 0.90 3.27
N GLN A 126 22.06 0.51 2.99
CA GLN A 126 23.10 0.41 4.03
C GLN A 126 23.35 1.81 4.62
N PRO A 127 23.46 1.96 5.95
CA PRO A 127 23.91 3.20 6.56
C PRO A 127 25.29 3.58 6.01
N GLY A 128 25.40 4.71 5.29
CA GLY A 128 26.69 5.26 4.83
C GLY A 128 26.86 5.57 3.34
N ARG A 129 25.93 5.18 2.44
CA ARG A 129 26.01 5.59 1.01
C ARG A 129 25.46 7.01 0.82
N LYS A 130 26.35 7.98 0.59
CA LYS A 130 26.00 9.37 0.19
C LYS A 130 25.21 9.35 -1.12
N ILE A 131 24.20 10.22 -1.21
CA ILE A 131 23.39 10.43 -2.42
C ILE A 131 24.27 11.16 -3.44
N GLN A 132 24.67 10.51 -4.53
CA GLN A 132 25.24 11.20 -5.68
C GLN A 132 24.11 12.03 -6.32
N GLY A 133 24.13 13.35 -6.11
CA GLY A 133 23.19 14.26 -6.75
C GLY A 133 23.30 14.13 -8.27
N LYS A 134 22.18 13.80 -8.93
CA LYS A 134 22.06 13.89 -10.38
C LYS A 134 22.10 15.39 -10.72
N ARG A 135 23.23 15.87 -11.23
CA ARG A 135 23.32 17.19 -11.86
C ARG A 135 22.36 17.21 -13.05
N GLU A 136 21.36 18.08 -13.02
CA GLU A 136 20.64 18.49 -14.23
C GLU A 136 21.61 19.28 -15.10
N SER A 137 21.97 18.73 -16.25
CA SER A 137 22.53 19.48 -17.37
C SER A 137 21.38 20.20 -18.07
N ARG A 138 21.28 21.52 -17.91
CA ARG A 138 20.49 22.35 -18.83
C ARG A 138 21.30 22.54 -20.11
N ALA A 139 20.63 22.28 -21.23
CA ALA A 139 21.06 22.69 -22.56
C ALA A 139 21.04 24.21 -22.69
#